data_AF-A0A2A9G220-F1
#
_entry.id   AF-A0A2A9G220-F1
#
_cell.length_a   1.000
_cell.length_b   1.000
_cell.length_c   1.000
_cell.angle_alpha   90.00
_cell.angle_beta   90.00
_cell.angle_gamma   90.00
#
_symmetry.space_group_name_H-M   'P 1'
#
loop_
_entity.id
_entity.type
_entity.pdbx_description
1 polymer ?
#
loop_
_entity_poly.entity_id
_entity_poly.type
_entity_poly.pdbx_seq_one_letter_code
_entity_poly.pdbx_strand_id
1 'polypeptide(L)' 'MDKRLKNEYRRNAADEAVAATALSDKANALEAAGRFREAGSYFQAAARAEGRAAAWRNLLR' A
#
# COMPACT_ATOMS: atom_id res chain seq x y z
N MET A 1 -11.26 -14.71 17.06
CA MET A 1 -9.92 -14.15 16.86
C MET A 1 -9.50 -13.34 18.08
N ASP A 2 -8.31 -13.61 18.63
CA ASP A 2 -7.75 -12.94 19.82
C ASP A 2 -7.52 -11.43 19.60
N LYS A 3 -7.56 -10.64 20.68
CA LYS A 3 -7.40 -9.17 20.63
C LYS A 3 -6.01 -8.75 20.15
N ARG A 4 -4.94 -9.48 20.52
CA ARG A 4 -3.58 -9.20 20.02
C ARG A 4 -3.51 -9.44 18.52
N LEU A 5 -4.03 -10.58 18.06
CA LEU A 5 -4.03 -10.92 16.64
C LEU A 5 -4.81 -9.91 15.78
N LYS A 6 -5.98 -9.44 16.27
CA LYS A 6 -6.71 -8.33 15.64
C LYS A 6 -5.90 -7.04 15.54
N ASN A 7 -5.14 -6.71 16.58
CA ASN A 7 -4.32 -5.50 16.58
C ASN A 7 -3.13 -5.63 15.63
N GLU A 8 -2.51 -6.80 15.53
CA GLU A 8 -1.44 -7.08 14.57
C GLU A 8 -1.93 -6.93 13.13
N TYR A 9 -3.09 -7.51 12.79
CA TYR A 9 -3.64 -7.40 11.44
C TYR A 9 -4.03 -5.96 11.08
N ARG A 10 -4.56 -5.19 12.04
CA ARG A 10 -4.82 -3.75 11.85
C ARG A 10 -3.53 -2.98 11.59
N ARG A 11 -2.46 -3.28 12.34
CA ARG A 11 -1.16 -2.64 12.16
C ARG A 11 -0.57 -2.96 10.80
N ASN A 12 -0.54 -4.23 10.40
CA ASN A 12 -0.07 -4.63 9.07
C ASN A 12 -0.89 -4.00 7.95
N ALA A 13 -2.22 -3.92 8.10
CA ALA A 13 -3.08 -3.23 7.13
C ALA A 13 -2.75 -1.73 7.02
N ALA A 14 -2.45 -1.07 8.13
CA ALA A 14 -2.08 0.33 8.16
C ALA A 14 -0.70 0.56 7.53
N ASP A 15 0.29 -0.25 7.89
CA ASP A 15 1.65 -0.15 7.36
C ASP A 15 1.68 -0.34 5.83
N GLU A 16 0.94 -1.32 5.30
CA GLU A 16 0.80 -1.55 3.86
C GLU A 16 0.07 -0.40 3.15
N ALA A 17 -0.95 0.19 3.79
CA ALA A 17 -1.66 1.34 3.23
C ALA A 17 -0.75 2.59 3.17
N VAL A 18 0.04 2.84 4.22
CA VAL A 18 1.03 3.93 4.25
C VAL A 18 2.08 3.72 3.16
N ALA A 19 2.58 2.49 3.00
CA ALA A 19 3.52 2.15 1.93
C ALA A 19 2.91 2.41 0.54
N ALA A 20 1.64 2.06 0.34
CA ALA A 20 0.95 2.33 -0.92
C ALA A 20 0.86 3.83 -1.21
N THR A 21 0.48 4.65 -0.22
CA THR A 21 0.44 6.11 -0.37
C THR A 21 1.81 6.67 -0.74
N ALA A 22 2.86 6.30 -0.03
CA ALA A 22 4.22 6.78 -0.32
C ALA A 22 4.71 6.40 -1.72
N LEU A 23 4.37 5.18 -2.19
CA LEU A 23 4.70 4.73 -3.54
C LEU A 23 3.92 5.51 -4.61
N SER A 24 2.64 5.78 -4.38
CA SER A 24 1.81 6.61 -5.26
C SER A 24 2.32 8.05 -5.34
N ASP A 25 2.67 8.66 -4.20
CA ASP A 25 3.20 10.03 -4.17
C ASP A 25 4.52 10.12 -4.96
N LYS A 26 5.39 9.12 -4.82
CA LYS A 26 6.62 9.03 -5.61
C LYS A 26 6.34 8.83 -7.10
N ALA A 27 5.35 8.01 -7.45
CA ALA A 27 4.94 7.80 -8.84
C ALA A 27 4.43 9.11 -9.46
N ASN A 28 3.58 9.85 -8.73
CA ASN A 28 3.06 11.16 -9.14
C ASN A 28 4.20 12.17 -9.36
N ALA A 29 5.19 12.21 -8.47
CA ALA A 29 6.35 13.08 -8.63
C ALA A 29 7.19 12.73 -9.88
N LEU A 30 7.34 11.43 -10.18
CA LEU A 30 8.03 10.97 -11.40
C LEU A 30 7.23 11.29 -12.66
N GLU A 31 5.91 11.15 -12.62
CA GLU A 31 5.01 11.51 -13.71
C GLU A 31 5.09 13.01 -14.02
N ALA A 32 5.05 13.86 -12.99
CA ALA A 32 5.21 15.31 -13.12
C ALA A 32 6.59 15.70 -13.71
N ALA A 33 7.61 14.87 -13.51
CA ALA A 33 8.93 15.03 -14.11
C ALA A 33 9.07 14.42 -15.52
N GLY A 34 7.99 13.89 -16.11
CA GLY A 34 7.99 13.22 -17.42
C GLY A 34 8.60 11.81 -17.43
N ARG A 35 8.90 11.24 -16.26
CA ARG A 35 9.52 9.91 -16.10
C ARG A 35 8.47 8.81 -16.01
N PHE A 36 7.62 8.70 -17.04
CA PHE A 36 6.44 7.83 -17.04
C PHE A 36 6.74 6.34 -16.82
N ARG A 37 7.84 5.82 -17.39
CA ARG A 37 8.20 4.38 -17.24
C ARG A 37 8.50 4.02 -15.78
N GLU A 38 9.18 4.92 -15.07
CA GLU A 38 9.51 4.73 -13.66
C GLU A 38 8.28 4.94 -12.80
N ALA A 39 7.49 5.99 -13.08
CA ALA A 39 6.20 6.22 -12.42
C ALA A 39 5.30 4.98 -12.48
N GLY A 40 5.18 4.36 -13.66
CA GLY A 40 4.41 3.13 -13.84
C GLY A 40 4.86 1.97 -12.95
N SER A 41 6.17 1.83 -12.73
CA SER A 41 6.71 0.81 -11.83
C SER A 41 6.32 1.08 -10.36
N TYR A 42 6.32 2.34 -9.94
CA TYR A 42 5.89 2.75 -8.60
C TYR A 42 4.38 2.63 -8.42
N PHE A 43 3.56 2.97 -9.41
CA PHE A 43 2.12 2.73 -9.37
C PHE A 43 1.78 1.24 -9.23
N GLN A 44 2.47 0.36 -9.97
CA GLN A 44 2.29 -1.08 -9.79
C GLN A 44 2.69 -1.55 -8.38
N ALA A 45 3.77 -1.00 -7.82
CA ALA A 45 4.16 -1.31 -6.45
C ALA A 45 3.11 -0.82 -5.43
N ALA A 46 2.57 0.38 -5.62
CA ALA A 46 1.49 0.94 -4.79
C ALA A 46 0.23 0.06 -4.83
N ALA A 47 -0.20 -0.36 -6.02
CA ALA A 47 -1.35 -1.25 -6.19
C ALA A 47 -1.17 -2.61 -5.49
N ARG A 48 0.05 -3.16 -5.49
CA ARG A 48 0.35 -4.40 -4.74
C ARG A 48 0.26 -4.17 -3.23
N ALA A 49 0.73 -3.03 -2.73
CA ALA A 49 0.64 -2.68 -1.30
C ALA A 49 -0.82 -2.45 -0.86
N GLU A 50 -1.62 -1.74 -1.66
CA GLU A 50 -3.09 -1.64 -1.51
C GLU A 50 -3.76 -3.02 -1.41
N GLY A 51 -3.40 -3.93 -2.31
CA GLY A 51 -3.90 -5.31 -2.30
C GLY A 51 -3.56 -6.07 -1.02
N ARG A 52 -2.33 -5.92 -0.51
CA ARG A 52 -1.92 -6.52 0.78
C ARG A 52 -2.67 -5.88 1.95
N ALA A 53 -2.83 -4.56 1.97
CA ALA A 53 -3.63 -3.87 2.99
C ALA A 53 -5.08 -4.37 3.01
N ALA A 54 -5.70 -4.55 1.84
CA ALA A 54 -7.03 -5.11 1.71
C ALA A 54 -7.11 -6.56 2.22
N ALA A 55 -6.11 -7.38 1.93
CA ALA A 55 -6.04 -8.76 2.43
C ALA A 55 -6.03 -8.79 3.97
N TRP A 56 -5.20 -7.95 4.62
CA TRP A 56 -5.19 -7.82 6.08
C TRP A 56 -6.53 -7.36 6.66
N ARG A 57 -7.21 -6.41 5.99
CA ARG A 57 -8.55 -5.95 6.38
C ARG A 57 -9.60 -7.04 6.24
N ASN A 58 -9.49 -7.90 5.24
CA ASN A 58 -10.43 -9.01 5.04
C ASN A 58 -10.29 -10.08 6.14
N LEU A 59 -9.08 -10.29 6.68
CA LEU A 59 -8.86 -11.20 7.82
C LEU A 59 -9.49 -10.68 9.14
N LEU A 60 -9.93 -9.42 9.19
CA LEU A 60 -10.61 -8.82 10.34
C LEU A 60 -12.14 -8.91 10.27
N ARG A 61 -12.70 -9.32 9.13
CA ARG A 61 -14.15 -9.52 8.93
C ARG A 61 -14.60 -10.83 9.58
#